data_AF-A0A924FCE3-F1
#
_entry.id   AF-A0A924FCE3-F1
#
_cell.length_a   1.000
_cell.length_b   1.000
_cell.length_c   1.000
_cell.angle_alpha   90.00
_cell.angle_beta   90.00
_cell.angle_gamma   90.00
#
_symmetry.space_group_name_H-M   'P 1'
#
loop_
_entity.id
_entity.type
_entity.pdbx_description
1 polymer ?
#
loop_
_entity_poly.entity_id
_entity_poly.type
_entity_poly.pdbx_seq_one_letter_code
_entity_poly.pdbx_strand_id
1 'polypeptide(L)'
;MHVIRFIMLPVLLLAACSKDNNTTPDPTPQPTPTTATVQVTNGYGSGTATIGDSVFVWSNPPAAGTVFDKWTGDANGLKYPNEWKSKIKVPANGLTLTATYKTTIAFGFVAETINGGQVYYYAPANYKGVMLPFHGASGNASGWIGTNVENENFVRYAVAHGYAVVITESQDRVNKRWSNATTVATNPDILAINAVLANLKQRGILTNQTNLFGVGMSQGSGFCSLITALNGYKAGALYCVPGISAVFDQSTVPILWNISRNDVTEEPARLTDSYANFKKLAGRGIRAEFYVNEPSPVYPERFTFIPGVDVATSKQIYTNLKNGGQLDATDYVKTNPRQSDAWKTVLSAAIAGNKALVGNIEDQLFVCYTEHKFHKDANARTIAFFDKAL
;
A
#
# COMPACT_ATOMS: atom_id res chain seq x y z
N MET A 1 17.16 -71.73 63.27
CA MET A 1 16.42 -71.33 64.49
C MET A 1 15.44 -70.22 64.11
N HIS A 2 14.14 -70.54 64.12
CA HIS A 2 13.04 -69.57 64.08
C HIS A 2 12.90 -68.85 65.43
N VAL A 3 12.25 -67.68 65.45
CA VAL A 3 11.24 -67.16 66.41
C VAL A 3 11.20 -65.62 66.24
N ILE A 4 10.28 -65.09 65.41
CA ILE A 4 8.94 -64.53 65.74
C ILE A 4 9.02 -63.20 66.52
N ARG A 5 8.63 -62.11 65.85
CA ARG A 5 8.25 -60.83 66.48
C ARG A 5 6.73 -60.70 66.42
N PHE A 6 6.10 -60.62 67.60
CA PHE A 6 4.66 -60.41 67.75
C PHE A 6 4.29 -58.94 67.64
N ILE A 7 3.19 -58.72 66.92
CA ILE A 7 2.56 -57.46 66.54
C ILE A 7 1.62 -57.01 67.67
N MET A 8 1.64 -55.73 68.03
CA MET A 8 0.65 -55.10 68.90
C MET A 8 -0.36 -54.34 68.03
N LEU A 9 -1.63 -54.72 68.13
CA LEU A 9 -2.76 -54.12 67.41
C LEU A 9 -3.44 -53.06 68.29
N PRO A 10 -3.69 -51.83 67.82
CA PRO A 10 -4.70 -50.96 68.41
C PRO A 10 -5.99 -50.99 67.59
N VAL A 11 -7.09 -51.01 68.33
CA VAL A 11 -8.50 -51.07 67.90
C VAL A 11 -8.90 -49.83 67.09
N LEU A 12 -9.47 -50.05 65.90
CA LEU A 12 -10.03 -49.01 65.03
C LEU A 12 -11.44 -48.61 65.52
N LEU A 13 -11.65 -47.31 65.81
CA LEU A 13 -12.99 -46.73 65.92
C LEU A 13 -13.61 -46.63 64.52
N LEU A 14 -14.77 -47.26 64.32
CA LEU A 14 -15.61 -47.09 63.14
C LEU A 14 -16.38 -45.76 63.25
N ALA A 15 -15.92 -44.72 62.55
CA ALA A 15 -16.76 -43.59 62.21
C ALA A 15 -17.53 -43.94 60.92
N ALA A 16 -18.86 -43.98 61.02
CA ALA A 16 -19.72 -44.07 59.85
C ALA A 16 -19.71 -42.73 59.10
N CYS A 17 -19.09 -42.68 57.93
CA CYS A 17 -19.34 -41.62 56.95
C CYS A 17 -20.46 -42.07 56.02
N SER A 18 -21.55 -41.30 55.94
CA SER A 18 -22.56 -41.49 54.89
C SER A 18 -21.90 -41.26 53.54
N LYS A 19 -22.20 -42.11 52.56
CA LYS A 19 -21.92 -41.82 51.16
C LYS A 19 -22.73 -40.59 50.76
N ASP A 20 -22.07 -39.47 50.54
CA ASP A 20 -22.64 -38.39 49.75
C ASP A 20 -22.78 -38.90 48.31
N ASN A 21 -24.00 -39.27 47.93
CA ASN A 21 -24.36 -39.55 46.53
C ASN A 21 -24.47 -38.27 45.71
N ASN A 22 -23.55 -37.32 45.89
CA ASN A 22 -23.50 -36.10 45.09
C ASN A 22 -22.46 -36.28 43.99
N THR A 23 -22.78 -37.13 43.00
CA THR A 23 -22.08 -37.12 41.71
C THR A 23 -22.52 -35.88 40.94
N THR A 24 -21.97 -34.71 41.27
CA THR A 24 -21.90 -33.64 40.28
C THR A 24 -21.02 -34.15 39.14
N PRO A 25 -21.52 -34.23 37.89
CA PRO A 25 -20.66 -34.51 36.76
C PRO A 25 -19.52 -33.48 36.78
N ASP A 26 -18.28 -33.94 36.64
CA ASP A 26 -17.14 -33.07 36.32
C ASP A 26 -17.59 -32.14 35.18
N PRO A 27 -17.46 -30.80 35.28
CA PRO A 27 -17.88 -29.93 34.19
C PRO A 27 -17.11 -30.37 32.95
N THR A 28 -17.85 -30.91 31.97
CA THR A 28 -17.32 -31.26 30.66
C THR A 28 -16.41 -30.13 30.20
N PRO A 29 -15.14 -30.40 29.84
CA PRO A 29 -14.21 -29.34 29.44
C PRO A 29 -14.88 -28.53 28.33
N GLN A 30 -15.12 -27.25 28.62
CA GLN A 30 -15.77 -26.35 27.68
C GLN A 30 -14.97 -26.40 26.38
N PRO A 31 -15.61 -26.61 25.21
CA PRO A 31 -14.89 -26.67 23.95
C PRO A 31 -14.04 -25.41 23.82
N THR A 32 -12.73 -25.60 23.64
CA THR A 32 -11.81 -24.48 23.40
C THR A 32 -12.37 -23.65 22.25
N PRO A 33 -12.53 -22.33 22.41
CA PRO A 33 -13.02 -21.47 21.34
C PRO A 33 -12.21 -21.73 20.08
N THR A 34 -12.87 -22.00 18.96
CA THR A 34 -12.23 -22.12 17.64
C THR A 34 -12.20 -20.79 16.90
N THR A 35 -12.99 -19.82 17.37
CA THR A 35 -13.07 -18.47 16.82
C THR A 35 -12.86 -17.42 17.91
N ALA A 36 -12.42 -16.23 17.48
CA ALA A 36 -12.29 -15.06 18.33
C ALA A 36 -12.82 -13.82 17.59
N THR A 37 -13.14 -12.78 18.37
CA THR A 37 -13.66 -11.52 17.83
C THR A 37 -12.52 -10.61 17.38
N VAL A 38 -12.69 -9.99 16.22
CA VAL A 38 -11.86 -8.91 15.70
C VAL A 38 -12.69 -7.63 15.75
N GLN A 39 -12.20 -6.62 16.44
CA GLN A 39 -12.81 -5.30 16.54
C GLN A 39 -11.88 -4.27 15.90
N VAL A 40 -12.37 -3.61 14.86
CA VAL A 40 -11.68 -2.54 14.15
C VAL A 40 -12.46 -1.24 14.31
N THR A 41 -11.83 -0.24 14.92
CA THR A 41 -12.37 1.12 15.07
C THR A 41 -11.74 2.04 14.03
N ASN A 42 -12.55 2.94 13.46
CA ASN A 42 -12.17 3.80 12.33
C ASN A 42 -11.64 3.02 11.12
N GLY A 43 -12.15 1.81 10.92
CA GLY A 43 -11.73 0.93 9.84
C GLY A 43 -12.70 -0.24 9.63
N TYR A 44 -12.26 -1.16 8.79
CA TYR A 44 -12.98 -2.34 8.34
C TYR A 44 -12.18 -3.62 8.64
N GLY A 45 -12.88 -4.75 8.72
CA GLY A 45 -12.32 -6.05 9.10
C GLY A 45 -12.83 -6.59 10.44
N SER A 46 -13.76 -5.90 11.10
CA SER A 46 -14.43 -6.40 12.31
C SER A 46 -15.28 -7.63 12.02
N GLY A 47 -15.38 -8.54 12.99
CA GLY A 47 -16.19 -9.74 12.87
C GLY A 47 -15.72 -10.87 13.78
N THR A 48 -16.17 -12.09 13.47
CA THR A 48 -15.67 -13.32 14.10
C THR A 48 -14.77 -14.04 13.11
N ALA A 49 -13.60 -14.49 13.57
CA ALA A 49 -12.62 -15.17 12.73
C ALA A 49 -12.04 -16.39 13.46
N THR A 50 -11.63 -17.40 12.69
CA THR A 50 -10.98 -18.60 13.24
C THR A 50 -9.64 -18.21 13.89
N ILE A 51 -9.38 -18.75 15.07
CA ILE A 51 -8.12 -18.53 15.77
C ILE A 51 -6.99 -19.17 14.95
N GLY A 52 -5.91 -18.41 14.75
CA GLY A 52 -4.75 -18.81 13.97
C GLY A 52 -4.82 -18.44 12.49
N ASP A 53 -6.00 -18.10 11.96
CA ASP A 53 -6.11 -17.57 10.60
C ASP A 53 -5.60 -16.12 10.53
N SER A 54 -5.23 -15.69 9.32
CA SER A 54 -4.86 -14.31 9.05
C SER A 54 -6.03 -13.54 8.46
N VAL A 55 -6.37 -12.41 9.05
CA VAL A 55 -7.39 -11.49 8.55
C VAL A 55 -6.75 -10.22 8.02
N PHE A 56 -7.42 -9.57 7.06
CA PHE A 56 -7.08 -8.22 6.67
C PHE A 56 -7.80 -7.19 7.54
N VAL A 57 -7.13 -6.06 7.74
CA VAL A 57 -7.73 -4.86 8.32
C VAL A 57 -7.44 -3.66 7.41
N TRP A 58 -8.39 -2.74 7.33
CA TRP A 58 -8.31 -1.55 6.49
C TRP A 58 -8.76 -0.33 7.28
N SER A 59 -8.08 0.81 7.13
CA SER A 59 -8.56 2.06 7.69
C SER A 59 -9.76 2.59 6.89
N ASN A 60 -10.59 3.41 7.51
CA ASN A 60 -11.50 4.27 6.76
C ASN A 60 -10.70 5.19 5.82
N PRO A 61 -11.31 5.70 4.74
CA PRO A 61 -10.73 6.80 3.98
C PRO A 61 -10.41 7.97 4.90
N PRO A 62 -9.24 8.60 4.79
CA PRO A 62 -8.92 9.76 5.60
C PRO A 62 -9.87 10.92 5.25
N ALA A 63 -10.33 11.64 6.28
CA ALA A 63 -11.07 12.87 6.10
C ALA A 63 -10.20 13.94 5.41
N ALA A 64 -10.84 14.94 4.80
CA ALA A 64 -10.14 16.07 4.20
C ALA A 64 -9.17 16.71 5.22
N GLY A 65 -7.93 16.97 4.81
CA GLY A 65 -6.89 17.52 5.70
C GLY A 65 -6.29 16.49 6.67
N THR A 66 -6.47 15.19 6.44
CA THR A 66 -5.81 14.14 7.23
C THR A 66 -5.19 13.08 6.32
N VAL A 67 -4.25 12.32 6.87
CA VAL A 67 -3.78 11.06 6.26
C VAL A 67 -3.72 9.98 7.33
N PHE A 68 -3.78 8.72 6.91
CA PHE A 68 -3.54 7.59 7.81
C PHE A 68 -2.17 7.74 8.49
N ASP A 69 -2.10 7.49 9.80
CA ASP A 69 -0.87 7.53 10.57
C ASP A 69 -0.40 6.10 10.89
N LYS A 70 -1.13 5.41 11.76
CA LYS A 70 -0.81 4.05 12.22
C LYS A 70 -2.02 3.34 12.83
N TRP A 71 -1.86 2.05 13.07
CA TRP A 71 -2.75 1.26 13.92
C TRP A 71 -2.34 1.32 15.39
N THR A 72 -3.32 1.31 16.29
CA THR A 72 -3.13 1.21 17.76
C THR A 72 -4.01 0.10 18.35
N GLY A 73 -3.79 -0.26 19.62
CA GLY A 73 -4.37 -1.46 20.23
C GLY A 73 -3.45 -2.67 20.03
N ASP A 74 -4.00 -3.79 19.54
CA ASP A 74 -3.27 -5.04 19.28
C ASP A 74 -2.42 -5.01 18.00
N ALA A 75 -1.73 -3.89 17.76
CA ALA A 75 -1.03 -3.60 16.51
C ALA A 75 0.31 -4.34 16.34
N ASN A 76 0.88 -4.89 17.42
CA ASN A 76 2.20 -5.55 17.41
C ASN A 76 2.28 -6.76 16.48
N GLY A 77 1.14 -7.38 16.14
CA GLY A 77 1.06 -8.52 15.22
C GLY A 77 0.79 -8.15 13.76
N LEU A 78 0.63 -6.86 13.43
CA LEU A 78 0.37 -6.43 12.06
C LEU A 78 1.62 -6.58 11.20
N LYS A 79 1.48 -7.17 10.02
CA LYS A 79 2.57 -7.27 9.04
C LYS A 79 3.13 -5.89 8.68
N TYR A 80 2.24 -4.91 8.53
CA TYR A 80 2.56 -3.53 8.19
C TYR A 80 1.73 -2.56 9.05
N PRO A 81 2.18 -2.19 10.25
CA PRO A 81 1.38 -1.39 11.20
C PRO A 81 1.21 0.08 10.81
N ASN A 82 2.06 0.58 9.89
CA ASN A 82 2.02 1.96 9.40
C ASN A 82 1.35 2.08 8.02
N GLU A 83 0.82 0.98 7.47
CA GLU A 83 0.05 1.03 6.23
C GLU A 83 -1.45 0.98 6.52
N TRP A 84 -2.22 1.70 5.71
CA TRP A 84 -3.68 1.77 5.81
C TRP A 84 -4.36 0.40 5.70
N LYS A 85 -3.72 -0.55 4.98
CA LYS A 85 -4.12 -1.94 4.81
C LYS A 85 -3.05 -2.84 5.42
N SER A 86 -3.46 -3.79 6.25
CA SER A 86 -2.54 -4.76 6.85
C SER A 86 -3.16 -6.14 7.02
N LYS A 87 -2.33 -7.10 7.42
CA LYS A 87 -2.74 -8.47 7.80
C LYS A 87 -2.26 -8.77 9.22
N ILE A 88 -3.06 -9.51 9.97
CA ILE A 88 -2.73 -9.96 11.31
C ILE A 88 -3.30 -11.36 11.57
N LYS A 89 -2.53 -12.19 12.29
CA LYS A 89 -2.98 -13.51 12.75
C LYS A 89 -3.89 -13.34 13.97
N VAL A 90 -5.05 -13.98 13.96
CA VAL A 90 -6.05 -13.87 15.04
C VAL A 90 -5.61 -14.73 16.23
N PRO A 91 -5.35 -14.15 17.41
CA PRO A 91 -5.02 -14.91 18.61
C PRO A 91 -6.29 -15.35 19.36
N ALA A 92 -6.14 -16.24 20.33
CA ALA A 92 -7.26 -16.81 21.08
C ALA A 92 -8.06 -15.78 21.89
N ASN A 93 -7.42 -14.69 22.31
CA ASN A 93 -8.04 -13.58 23.04
C ASN A 93 -8.74 -12.55 22.12
N GLY A 94 -8.70 -12.73 20.80
CA GLY A 94 -9.25 -11.76 19.84
C GLY A 94 -8.33 -10.56 19.57
N LEU A 95 -8.84 -9.59 18.80
CA LEU A 95 -8.10 -8.39 18.40
C LEU A 95 -8.94 -7.13 18.62
N THR A 96 -8.33 -6.07 19.13
CA THR A 96 -8.85 -4.71 19.12
C THR A 96 -7.86 -3.78 18.44
N LEU A 97 -8.24 -3.24 17.28
CA LEU A 97 -7.41 -2.36 16.48
C LEU A 97 -8.12 -1.03 16.23
N THR A 98 -7.40 0.08 16.30
CA THR A 98 -7.93 1.40 15.96
C THR A 98 -7.02 2.07 14.94
N ALA A 99 -7.57 2.45 13.80
CA ALA A 99 -6.87 3.29 12.83
C ALA A 99 -6.80 4.74 13.36
N THR A 100 -5.61 5.31 13.28
CA THR A 100 -5.35 6.70 13.69
C THR A 100 -4.91 7.52 12.49
N TYR A 101 -5.18 8.83 12.56
CA TYR A 101 -4.93 9.76 11.46
C TYR A 101 -4.18 10.97 11.99
N LYS A 102 -3.24 11.47 11.20
CA LYS A 102 -2.53 12.70 11.50
C LYS A 102 -3.11 13.85 10.67
N THR A 103 -3.26 15.00 11.31
CA THR A 103 -3.67 16.23 10.63
C THR A 103 -2.58 16.67 9.66
N THR A 104 -3.01 17.14 8.51
CA THR A 104 -2.20 17.80 7.50
C THR A 104 -2.78 19.19 7.30
N ILE A 105 -1.91 20.17 7.01
CA ILE A 105 -2.42 21.50 6.67
C ILE A 105 -3.22 21.35 5.38
N ALA A 106 -4.44 21.88 5.35
CA ALA A 106 -5.23 21.90 4.12
C ALA A 106 -4.41 22.61 3.02
N PHE A 107 -4.19 21.92 1.91
CA PHE A 107 -3.38 22.43 0.82
C PHE A 107 -3.97 22.05 -0.53
N GLY A 108 -3.64 22.86 -1.53
CA GLY A 108 -3.89 22.59 -2.93
C GLY A 108 -2.58 22.68 -3.71
N PHE A 109 -2.47 21.88 -4.77
CA PHE A 109 -1.39 22.04 -5.73
C PHE A 109 -1.63 23.30 -6.55
N VAL A 110 -0.60 24.12 -6.70
CA VAL A 110 -0.59 25.20 -7.69
C VAL A 110 -0.42 24.56 -9.06
N ALA A 111 -1.31 24.92 -9.99
CA ALA A 111 -1.29 24.45 -11.38
C ALA A 111 -0.86 25.61 -12.29
N GLU A 112 0.24 25.45 -13.02
CA GLU A 112 0.67 26.43 -14.02
C GLU A 112 1.51 25.79 -15.13
N THR A 113 1.73 26.55 -16.21
CA THR A 113 2.61 26.14 -17.30
C THR A 113 4.00 26.73 -17.09
N ILE A 114 5.03 25.89 -17.02
CA ILE A 114 6.43 26.31 -16.94
C ILE A 114 7.16 25.72 -18.14
N ASN A 115 7.77 26.59 -18.96
CA ASN A 115 8.47 26.21 -20.20
C ASN A 115 7.63 25.32 -21.15
N GLY A 116 6.33 25.63 -21.27
CA GLY A 116 5.40 24.91 -22.14
C GLY A 116 4.87 23.57 -21.57
N GLY A 117 5.37 23.12 -20.42
CA GLY A 117 4.87 21.92 -19.73
C GLY A 117 3.91 22.27 -18.60
N GLN A 118 2.84 21.49 -18.43
CA GLN A 118 1.99 21.58 -17.25
C GLN A 118 2.79 21.12 -16.01
N VAL A 119 2.77 21.94 -14.97
CA VAL A 119 3.39 21.64 -13.68
C VAL A 119 2.34 21.78 -12.59
N TYR A 120 2.40 20.85 -11.63
CA TYR A 120 1.69 20.95 -10.37
C TYR A 120 2.69 20.91 -9.23
N TYR A 121 2.61 21.84 -8.28
CA TYR A 121 3.50 21.81 -7.14
C TYR A 121 2.86 22.29 -5.86
N TYR A 122 3.41 21.81 -4.74
CA TYR A 122 3.16 22.34 -3.42
C TYR A 122 4.43 22.20 -2.59
N ALA A 123 4.83 23.27 -1.92
CA ALA A 123 5.95 23.30 -0.99
C ALA A 123 5.46 23.82 0.37
N PRO A 124 5.46 22.98 1.42
CA PRO A 124 5.26 23.46 2.79
C PRO A 124 6.35 24.48 3.17
N ALA A 125 6.09 25.36 4.16
CA ALA A 125 7.08 26.34 4.61
C ALA A 125 8.41 25.69 5.05
N ASN A 126 8.32 24.53 5.71
CA ASN A 126 9.46 23.68 6.03
C ASN A 126 9.25 22.34 5.36
N TYR A 127 10.17 21.95 4.48
CA TYR A 127 10.17 20.64 3.86
C TYR A 127 11.58 20.04 3.90
N LYS A 128 11.64 18.71 3.97
CA LYS A 128 12.89 17.96 4.11
C LYS A 128 13.50 17.53 2.76
N GLY A 129 12.68 17.51 1.72
CA GLY A 129 13.08 17.22 0.34
C GLY A 129 11.96 17.52 -0.65
N VAL A 130 12.30 17.48 -1.94
CA VAL A 130 11.37 17.62 -3.06
C VAL A 130 11.18 16.25 -3.70
N MET A 131 9.93 15.81 -3.75
CA MET A 131 9.52 14.57 -4.41
C MET A 131 8.98 14.88 -5.81
N LEU A 132 9.51 14.17 -6.80
CA LEU A 132 9.09 14.24 -8.19
C LEU A 132 8.46 12.92 -8.63
N PRO A 133 7.13 12.87 -8.78
CA PRO A 133 6.46 11.70 -9.30
C PRO A 133 6.38 11.73 -10.85
N PHE A 134 6.64 10.58 -11.48
CA PHE A 134 6.72 10.41 -12.94
C PHE A 134 5.61 9.47 -13.41
N HIS A 135 4.73 9.98 -14.28
CA HIS A 135 3.58 9.24 -14.81
C HIS A 135 3.99 8.06 -15.71
N GLY A 136 3.12 7.07 -15.86
CA GLY A 136 3.31 5.96 -16.80
C GLY A 136 3.11 6.37 -18.28
N ALA A 137 3.32 5.42 -19.19
CA ALA A 137 3.09 5.65 -20.62
C ALA A 137 1.63 6.07 -20.89
N SER A 138 1.42 6.96 -21.87
CA SER A 138 0.11 7.54 -22.19
C SER A 138 -0.49 8.44 -21.10
N GLY A 139 0.17 8.57 -19.96
CA GLY A 139 -0.25 9.36 -18.81
C GLY A 139 0.07 10.85 -18.91
N ASN A 140 -0.19 11.55 -17.82
CA ASN A 140 0.08 12.97 -17.68
C ASN A 140 0.28 13.35 -16.19
N ALA A 141 0.67 14.59 -15.94
CA ALA A 141 0.92 15.12 -14.60
C ALA A 141 -0.37 15.16 -13.76
N SER A 142 -1.53 15.45 -14.36
CA SER A 142 -2.81 15.42 -13.62
C SER A 142 -3.22 14.01 -13.18
N GLY A 143 -2.58 12.97 -13.70
CA GLY A 143 -2.67 11.61 -13.19
C GLY A 143 -2.31 11.49 -11.71
N TRP A 144 -1.51 12.41 -11.18
CA TRP A 144 -1.10 12.44 -9.76
C TRP A 144 -1.98 13.30 -8.87
N ILE A 145 -2.91 14.06 -9.45
CA ILE A 145 -3.82 14.94 -8.72
C ILE A 145 -5.24 14.86 -9.28
N GLY A 146 -6.15 14.22 -8.54
CA GLY A 146 -7.58 14.17 -8.89
C GLY A 146 -7.98 13.06 -9.86
N THR A 147 -7.09 12.61 -10.76
CA THR A 147 -7.47 11.62 -11.79
C THR A 147 -7.34 10.18 -11.28
N ASN A 148 -6.23 9.82 -10.63
CA ASN A 148 -6.01 8.48 -10.09
C ASN A 148 -5.97 8.52 -8.56
N VAL A 149 -6.91 7.84 -7.92
CA VAL A 149 -7.09 7.84 -6.45
C VAL A 149 -5.84 7.42 -5.69
N GLU A 150 -5.15 6.38 -6.15
CA GLU A 150 -3.95 5.85 -5.48
C GLU A 150 -2.77 6.83 -5.56
N ASN A 151 -2.55 7.44 -6.73
CA ASN A 151 -1.48 8.40 -6.97
C ASN A 151 -1.70 9.67 -6.14
N GLU A 152 -2.93 10.20 -6.15
CA GLU A 152 -3.29 11.38 -5.36
C GLU A 152 -3.11 11.12 -3.86
N ASN A 153 -3.54 9.95 -3.39
CA ASN A 153 -3.36 9.56 -1.99
C ASN A 153 -1.87 9.59 -1.60
N PHE A 154 -0.98 9.04 -2.44
CA PHE A 154 0.45 9.02 -2.17
C PHE A 154 1.07 10.42 -2.12
N VAL A 155 0.78 11.31 -3.08
CA VAL A 155 1.38 12.66 -3.06
C VAL A 155 0.88 13.48 -1.87
N ARG A 156 -0.38 13.30 -1.45
CA ARG A 156 -0.91 13.90 -0.21
C ARG A 156 -0.24 13.32 1.02
N TYR A 157 0.01 12.02 1.03
CA TYR A 157 0.76 11.34 2.09
C TYR A 157 2.20 11.86 2.18
N ALA A 158 2.88 12.09 1.06
CA ALA A 158 4.22 12.67 1.01
C ALA A 158 4.26 14.09 1.60
N VAL A 159 3.32 14.96 1.22
CA VAL A 159 3.20 16.32 1.79
C VAL A 159 2.96 16.27 3.30
N ALA A 160 2.08 15.38 3.77
CA ALA A 160 1.82 15.16 5.20
C ALA A 160 3.04 14.67 5.99
N HIS A 161 4.07 14.18 5.29
CA HIS A 161 5.34 13.73 5.85
C HIS A 161 6.49 14.72 5.58
N GLY A 162 6.16 15.95 5.20
CA GLY A 162 7.11 17.05 5.11
C GLY A 162 7.89 17.11 3.79
N TYR A 163 7.40 16.49 2.72
CA TYR A 163 7.96 16.67 1.39
C TYR A 163 7.26 17.80 0.64
N ALA A 164 8.04 18.63 -0.05
CA ALA A 164 7.52 19.37 -1.19
C ALA A 164 7.31 18.39 -2.35
N VAL A 165 6.30 18.63 -3.18
CA VAL A 165 6.00 17.78 -4.35
C VAL A 165 5.96 18.64 -5.60
N VAL A 166 6.66 18.21 -6.65
CA VAL A 166 6.68 18.86 -7.97
C VAL A 166 6.41 17.80 -9.04
N ILE A 167 5.29 17.95 -9.73
CA ILE A 167 4.76 17.00 -10.70
C ILE A 167 4.85 17.63 -12.09
N THR A 168 5.52 16.95 -13.02
CA THR A 168 5.74 17.45 -14.38
C THR A 168 5.28 16.44 -15.43
N GLU A 169 5.20 16.92 -16.66
CA GLU A 169 4.94 16.10 -17.85
C GLU A 169 6.24 15.58 -18.46
N SER A 170 6.16 14.44 -19.16
CA SER A 170 7.18 14.08 -20.16
C SER A 170 7.21 15.12 -21.29
N GLN A 171 8.35 15.32 -21.95
CA GLN A 171 8.51 16.26 -23.07
C GLN A 171 7.88 15.74 -24.36
N ASP A 172 7.98 14.44 -24.63
CA ASP A 172 7.18 13.84 -25.70
C ASP A 172 5.72 13.81 -25.26
N ARG A 173 4.94 14.78 -25.75
CA ARG A 173 3.48 14.86 -25.53
C ARG A 173 2.65 14.21 -26.62
N VAL A 174 3.27 13.74 -27.70
CA VAL A 174 2.59 12.98 -28.74
C VAL A 174 2.39 11.55 -28.27
N ASN A 175 3.47 10.87 -27.87
CA ASN A 175 3.41 9.52 -27.35
C ASN A 175 3.27 9.47 -25.83
N LYS A 176 3.48 10.61 -25.13
CA LYS A 176 3.38 10.74 -23.66
C LYS A 176 4.30 9.75 -22.95
N ARG A 177 5.58 9.80 -23.33
CA ARG A 177 6.64 8.91 -22.84
C ARG A 177 7.85 9.71 -22.39
N TRP A 178 8.45 9.29 -21.29
CA TRP A 178 9.74 9.81 -20.83
C TRP A 178 10.90 9.28 -21.69
N SER A 179 11.96 10.07 -21.85
CA SER A 179 13.17 9.73 -22.60
C SER A 179 14.10 8.82 -21.80
N ASN A 180 14.57 7.75 -22.45
CA ASN A 180 15.58 6.84 -21.89
C ASN A 180 17.02 7.28 -22.21
N ALA A 181 17.23 8.48 -22.77
CA ALA A 181 18.57 8.98 -23.10
C ALA A 181 19.43 9.14 -21.83
N THR A 182 20.61 8.52 -21.80
CA THR A 182 21.46 8.45 -20.60
C THR A 182 22.38 9.67 -20.42
N THR A 183 22.43 10.58 -21.39
CA THR A 183 23.23 11.81 -21.29
C THR A 183 22.37 12.95 -20.78
N VAL A 184 22.67 13.45 -19.58
CA VAL A 184 21.92 14.55 -18.94
C VAL A 184 21.78 15.78 -19.84
N ALA A 185 22.88 16.19 -20.49
CA ALA A 185 22.92 17.40 -21.32
C ALA A 185 22.03 17.34 -22.57
N THR A 186 21.58 16.15 -22.98
CA THR A 186 20.74 15.97 -24.18
C THR A 186 19.42 15.25 -23.89
N ASN A 187 19.16 14.86 -22.64
CA ASN A 187 17.89 14.26 -22.26
C ASN A 187 16.83 15.38 -22.09
N PRO A 188 15.81 15.47 -22.96
CA PRO A 188 14.86 16.57 -22.95
C PRO A 188 14.06 16.63 -21.65
N ASP A 189 13.69 15.49 -21.07
CA ASP A 189 12.92 15.42 -19.82
C ASP A 189 13.74 15.91 -18.63
N ILE A 190 15.00 15.50 -18.52
CA ILE A 190 15.90 15.96 -17.46
C ILE A 190 16.14 17.47 -17.56
N LEU A 191 16.37 17.99 -18.77
CA LEU A 191 16.53 19.42 -19.00
C LEU A 191 15.28 20.22 -18.60
N ALA A 192 14.09 19.73 -18.97
CA ALA A 192 12.83 20.37 -18.63
C ALA A 192 12.59 20.38 -17.11
N ILE A 193 12.81 19.25 -16.44
CA ILE A 193 12.69 19.14 -14.97
C ILE A 193 13.67 20.09 -14.28
N ASN A 194 14.93 20.14 -14.73
CA ASN A 194 15.92 21.05 -14.17
C ASN A 194 15.51 22.52 -14.34
N ALA A 195 14.92 22.87 -15.48
CA ALA A 195 14.40 24.22 -15.72
C ALA A 195 13.19 24.55 -14.83
N VAL A 196 12.30 23.60 -14.58
CA VAL A 196 11.18 23.76 -13.62
C VAL A 196 11.73 23.97 -12.20
N LEU A 197 12.65 23.12 -11.74
CA LEU A 197 13.24 23.25 -10.41
C LEU A 197 13.99 24.58 -10.25
N ALA A 198 14.73 25.02 -11.28
CA ALA A 198 15.41 26.31 -11.27
C ALA A 198 14.42 27.49 -11.20
N ASN A 199 13.31 27.45 -11.97
CA ASN A 199 12.27 28.47 -11.93
C ASN A 199 11.65 28.59 -10.52
N LEU A 200 11.27 27.45 -9.92
CA LEU A 200 10.69 27.45 -8.58
C LEU A 200 11.68 27.93 -7.51
N LYS A 201 12.98 27.63 -7.66
CA LYS A 201 14.03 28.16 -6.78
C LYS A 201 14.22 29.67 -6.93
N GLN A 202 14.25 30.17 -8.16
CA GLN A 202 14.38 31.60 -8.43
C GLN A 202 13.22 32.41 -7.83
N ARG A 203 12.02 31.82 -7.77
CA ARG A 203 10.82 32.41 -7.18
C ARG A 203 10.74 32.25 -5.65
N GLY A 204 11.72 31.60 -5.02
CA GLY A 204 11.72 31.33 -3.58
C GLY A 204 10.67 30.30 -3.13
N ILE A 205 10.05 29.57 -4.05
CA ILE A 205 9.10 28.49 -3.74
C ILE A 205 9.86 27.26 -3.24
N LEU A 206 11.02 26.99 -3.85
CA LEU A 206 11.98 26.01 -3.39
C LEU A 206 13.26 26.71 -2.89
N THR A 207 13.88 26.16 -1.86
CA THR A 207 15.21 26.51 -1.37
C THR A 207 16.31 26.08 -2.36
N ASN A 208 17.51 26.65 -2.23
CA ASN A 208 18.63 26.28 -3.08
C ASN A 208 19.19 24.88 -2.74
N GLN A 209 19.10 24.47 -1.48
CA GLN A 209 19.53 23.16 -0.98
C GLN A 209 18.34 22.22 -0.86
N THR A 210 18.04 21.49 -1.93
CA THR A 210 16.92 20.55 -1.98
C THR A 210 17.41 19.13 -2.22
N ASN A 211 17.13 18.24 -1.27
CA ASN A 211 17.22 16.80 -1.50
C ASN A 211 16.12 16.39 -2.49
N LEU A 212 16.49 15.73 -3.61
CA LEU A 212 15.54 15.29 -4.63
C LEU A 212 15.23 13.80 -4.48
N PHE A 213 13.95 13.44 -4.64
CA PHE A 213 13.45 12.08 -4.55
C PHE A 213 12.55 11.76 -5.74
N GLY A 214 12.74 10.61 -6.36
CA GLY A 214 11.98 10.20 -7.54
C GLY A 214 10.97 9.11 -7.21
N VAL A 215 9.75 9.19 -7.76
CA VAL A 215 8.77 8.11 -7.69
C VAL A 215 8.22 7.87 -9.07
N GLY A 216 8.38 6.68 -9.62
CA GLY A 216 7.89 6.39 -10.97
C GLY A 216 6.84 5.30 -10.96
N MET A 217 5.86 5.41 -11.86
CA MET A 217 4.91 4.35 -12.20
C MET A 217 5.17 3.85 -13.62
N SER A 218 5.25 2.53 -13.82
CA SER A 218 5.40 1.92 -15.16
C SER A 218 6.58 2.53 -15.94
N GLN A 219 6.37 3.02 -17.17
CA GLN A 219 7.39 3.69 -17.97
C GLN A 219 8.06 4.87 -17.22
N GLY A 220 7.33 5.56 -16.34
CA GLY A 220 7.88 6.56 -15.42
C GLY A 220 8.82 5.99 -14.37
N SER A 221 8.73 4.71 -13.98
CA SER A 221 9.75 4.04 -13.16
C SER A 221 11.01 3.74 -13.95
N GLY A 222 10.88 3.42 -15.24
CA GLY A 222 12.02 3.36 -16.16
C GLY A 222 12.82 4.67 -16.12
N PHE A 223 12.13 5.78 -16.36
CA PHE A 223 12.73 7.11 -16.26
C PHE A 223 13.22 7.46 -14.84
N CYS A 224 12.45 7.12 -13.80
CA CYS A 224 12.84 7.34 -12.41
C CYS A 224 14.18 6.67 -12.08
N SER A 225 14.38 5.43 -12.52
CA SER A 225 15.67 4.73 -12.31
C SER A 225 16.82 5.47 -12.96
N LEU A 226 16.60 6.03 -14.15
CA LEU A 226 17.58 6.80 -14.91
C LEU A 226 17.89 8.17 -14.29
N ILE A 227 16.88 9.02 -14.11
CA ILE A 227 17.09 10.39 -13.63
C ILE A 227 17.69 10.41 -12.22
N THR A 228 17.30 9.46 -11.38
CA THR A 228 17.85 9.39 -10.02
C THR A 228 19.35 9.12 -10.03
N ALA A 229 19.81 8.19 -10.87
CA ALA A 229 21.23 7.87 -11.02
C ALA A 229 22.06 9.00 -11.66
N LEU A 230 21.44 9.83 -12.49
CA LEU A 230 22.15 10.82 -13.31
C LEU A 230 22.12 12.25 -12.78
N ASN A 231 21.13 12.61 -11.96
CA ASN A 231 20.78 14.02 -11.73
C ASN A 231 20.67 14.39 -10.23
N GLY A 232 21.53 13.80 -9.39
CA GLY A 232 21.74 14.24 -8.01
C GLY A 232 20.61 13.91 -7.02
N TYR A 233 19.81 12.88 -7.29
CA TYR A 233 18.74 12.44 -6.38
C TYR A 233 19.30 11.64 -5.21
N LYS A 234 18.62 11.70 -4.07
CA LYS A 234 18.97 10.96 -2.85
C LYS A 234 18.43 9.54 -2.84
N ALA A 235 17.27 9.30 -3.45
CA ALA A 235 16.66 7.99 -3.58
C ALA A 235 15.55 7.98 -4.64
N GLY A 236 15.19 6.77 -5.11
CA GLY A 236 14.07 6.53 -6.02
C GLY A 236 13.16 5.38 -5.57
N ALA A 237 11.89 5.44 -5.97
CA ALA A 237 10.93 4.35 -5.78
C ALA A 237 10.25 3.97 -7.10
N LEU A 238 10.30 2.68 -7.44
CA LEU A 238 9.85 2.14 -8.71
C LEU A 238 8.62 1.27 -8.49
N TYR A 239 7.52 1.60 -9.15
CA TYR A 239 6.27 0.86 -9.10
C TYR A 239 6.01 0.07 -10.38
N CYS A 240 5.62 -1.20 -10.22
CA CYS A 240 5.21 -2.14 -11.26
C CYS A 240 6.32 -2.71 -12.17
N VAL A 241 7.34 -1.92 -12.54
CA VAL A 241 8.36 -2.36 -13.52
C VAL A 241 9.80 -2.38 -12.95
N PRO A 242 10.72 -3.15 -13.57
CA PRO A 242 12.09 -3.33 -13.07
C PRO A 242 13.00 -2.10 -13.10
N GLY A 243 12.67 -1.06 -13.87
CA GLY A 243 13.59 0.04 -14.20
C GLY A 243 14.59 -0.35 -15.31
N ILE A 244 15.54 0.53 -15.63
CA ILE A 244 16.52 0.29 -16.70
C ILE A 244 17.70 -0.52 -16.15
N SER A 245 17.81 -1.79 -16.55
CA SER A 245 18.79 -2.72 -15.95
C SER A 245 20.24 -2.22 -16.02
N ALA A 246 20.65 -1.62 -17.14
CA ALA A 246 22.00 -1.08 -17.33
C ALA A 246 22.34 0.07 -16.38
N VAL A 247 21.34 0.82 -15.91
CA VAL A 247 21.56 1.91 -14.94
C VAL A 247 22.00 1.34 -13.59
N PHE A 248 21.45 0.20 -13.16
CA PHE A 248 21.78 -0.40 -11.86
C PHE A 248 23.14 -1.09 -11.81
N ASP A 249 23.83 -1.24 -12.93
CA ASP A 249 25.23 -1.70 -12.94
C ASP A 249 26.18 -0.60 -12.46
N GLN A 250 25.76 0.68 -12.50
CA GLN A 250 26.62 1.83 -12.21
C GLN A 250 26.04 2.78 -11.15
N SER A 251 24.71 2.84 -11.00
CA SER A 251 24.06 3.72 -10.02
C SER A 251 24.59 3.49 -8.60
N THR A 252 24.75 4.56 -7.84
CA THR A 252 25.07 4.55 -6.41
C THR A 252 23.88 5.00 -5.55
N VAL A 253 22.74 5.26 -6.17
CA VAL A 253 21.57 5.84 -5.53
C VAL A 253 20.68 4.74 -4.96
N PRO A 254 20.22 4.86 -3.70
CA PRO A 254 19.25 3.94 -3.11
C PRO A 254 17.94 3.84 -3.91
N ILE A 255 17.48 2.60 -4.16
CA ILE A 255 16.23 2.33 -4.88
C ILE A 255 15.33 1.36 -4.12
N LEU A 256 14.05 1.69 -4.08
CA LEU A 256 12.95 0.85 -3.61
C LEU A 256 12.17 0.31 -4.81
N TRP A 257 11.88 -0.99 -4.81
CA TRP A 257 10.94 -1.60 -5.75
C TRP A 257 9.64 -1.98 -5.05
N ASN A 258 8.51 -1.54 -5.60
CA ASN A 258 7.15 -1.91 -5.23
C ASN A 258 6.49 -2.61 -6.44
N ILE A 259 6.57 -3.94 -6.49
CA ILE A 259 6.14 -4.73 -7.65
C ILE A 259 4.82 -5.43 -7.36
N SER A 260 3.88 -5.39 -8.30
CA SER A 260 2.60 -6.08 -8.18
C SER A 260 2.74 -7.56 -8.57
N ARG A 261 2.22 -8.50 -7.76
CA ARG A 261 2.42 -9.94 -8.00
C ARG A 261 1.86 -10.44 -9.33
N ASN A 262 0.65 -10.01 -9.68
CA ASN A 262 -0.04 -10.48 -10.88
C ASN A 262 0.19 -9.59 -12.10
N ASP A 263 1.14 -8.66 -12.01
CA ASP A 263 1.55 -7.80 -13.12
C ASP A 263 2.47 -8.54 -14.09
N VAL A 264 1.86 -9.47 -14.84
CA VAL A 264 2.55 -10.39 -15.75
C VAL A 264 1.94 -10.41 -17.14
N THR A 265 0.85 -9.67 -17.36
CA THR A 265 0.05 -9.71 -18.59
C THR A 265 0.84 -9.26 -19.82
N GLU A 266 1.54 -8.13 -19.70
CA GLU A 266 2.34 -7.59 -20.81
C GLU A 266 3.78 -8.13 -20.79
N GLU A 267 4.33 -8.35 -19.60
CA GLU A 267 5.71 -8.82 -19.42
C GLU A 267 5.77 -9.83 -18.26
N PRO A 268 5.74 -11.14 -18.54
CA PRO A 268 5.73 -12.17 -17.50
C PRO A 268 6.95 -12.17 -16.57
N ALA A 269 8.08 -11.59 -17.02
CA ALA A 269 9.33 -11.56 -16.28
C ALA A 269 9.44 -10.38 -15.28
N ARG A 270 8.45 -9.48 -15.20
CA ARG A 270 8.51 -8.23 -14.38
C ARG A 270 9.04 -8.46 -12.97
N LEU A 271 8.50 -9.45 -12.25
CA LEU A 271 8.94 -9.75 -10.88
C LEU A 271 10.38 -10.25 -10.82
N THR A 272 10.74 -11.19 -11.71
CA THR A 272 12.08 -11.77 -11.79
C THR A 272 13.14 -10.71 -12.16
N ASP A 273 12.85 -9.89 -13.16
CA ASP A 273 13.76 -8.85 -13.64
C ASP A 273 13.92 -7.73 -12.61
N SER A 274 12.85 -7.39 -11.90
CA SER A 274 12.89 -6.39 -10.82
C SER A 274 13.77 -6.90 -9.67
N TYR A 275 13.63 -8.18 -9.32
CA TYR A 275 14.46 -8.78 -8.28
C TYR A 275 15.93 -8.92 -8.72
N ALA A 276 16.19 -9.18 -10.01
CA ALA A 276 17.54 -9.18 -10.55
C ALA A 276 18.21 -7.80 -10.43
N ASN A 277 17.49 -6.73 -10.78
CA ASN A 277 17.98 -5.36 -10.64
C ASN A 277 18.18 -4.93 -9.18
N PHE A 278 17.28 -5.34 -8.28
CA PHE A 278 17.48 -5.19 -6.84
C PHE A 278 18.81 -5.82 -6.38
N LYS A 279 19.10 -7.05 -6.79
CA LYS A 279 20.36 -7.74 -6.45
C LYS A 279 21.60 -7.03 -6.99
N LYS A 280 21.52 -6.36 -8.16
CA LYS A 280 22.65 -5.57 -8.70
C LYS A 280 23.05 -4.42 -7.78
N LEU A 281 22.08 -3.74 -7.16
CA LEU A 281 22.37 -2.68 -6.18
C LEU A 281 22.78 -3.28 -4.82
N ALA A 282 21.96 -4.18 -4.28
CA ALA A 282 22.17 -4.74 -2.95
C ALA A 282 23.50 -5.49 -2.86
N GLY A 283 23.88 -6.23 -3.91
CA GLY A 283 25.16 -6.96 -3.98
C GLY A 283 26.40 -6.05 -3.97
N ARG A 284 26.23 -4.76 -4.29
CA ARG A 284 27.28 -3.73 -4.20
C ARG A 284 27.22 -2.93 -2.90
N GLY A 285 26.40 -3.35 -1.94
CA GLY A 285 26.23 -2.65 -0.65
C GLY A 285 25.42 -1.36 -0.74
N ILE A 286 24.80 -1.07 -1.89
CA ILE A 286 23.94 0.10 -2.06
C ILE A 286 22.57 -0.24 -1.47
N ARG A 287 22.04 0.64 -0.61
CA ARG A 287 20.75 0.43 0.04
C ARG A 287 19.65 0.22 -1.00
N ALA A 288 19.03 -0.94 -0.95
CA ALA A 288 17.91 -1.29 -1.80
C ALA A 288 16.85 -2.02 -0.96
N GLU A 289 15.58 -1.80 -1.29
CA GLU A 289 14.46 -2.52 -0.65
C GLU A 289 13.53 -3.05 -1.76
N PHE A 290 12.95 -4.24 -1.54
CA PHE A 290 12.12 -4.92 -2.53
C PHE A 290 10.84 -5.44 -1.88
N TYR A 291 9.70 -4.95 -2.34
CA TYR A 291 8.39 -5.35 -1.85
C TYR A 291 7.52 -5.85 -2.99
N VAL A 292 6.83 -6.95 -2.73
CA VAL A 292 5.78 -7.46 -3.60
C VAL A 292 4.43 -7.09 -3.01
N ASN A 293 3.61 -6.37 -3.76
CA ASN A 293 2.21 -6.18 -3.43
C ASN A 293 1.46 -7.48 -3.73
N GLU A 294 0.81 -8.01 -2.71
CA GLU A 294 0.08 -9.27 -2.77
C GLU A 294 -1.42 -8.99 -2.98
N PRO A 295 -2.14 -9.86 -3.71
CA PRO A 295 -3.58 -9.75 -3.86
C PRO A 295 -4.30 -9.56 -2.53
N SER A 296 -5.37 -8.79 -2.57
CA SER A 296 -6.24 -8.57 -1.41
C SER A 296 -7.71 -8.67 -1.84
N PRO A 297 -8.61 -9.11 -0.94
CA PRO A 297 -10.02 -9.19 -1.26
C PRO A 297 -10.59 -7.79 -1.51
N VAL A 298 -11.62 -7.75 -2.35
CA VAL A 298 -12.47 -6.57 -2.54
C VAL A 298 -13.46 -6.55 -1.38
N TYR A 299 -13.11 -5.93 -0.26
CA TYR A 299 -14.03 -5.77 0.86
C TYR A 299 -15.17 -4.78 0.50
N PRO A 300 -16.34 -4.83 1.16
CA PRO A 300 -17.53 -4.09 0.74
C PRO A 300 -17.35 -2.56 0.65
N GLU A 301 -16.50 -1.99 1.50
CA GLU A 301 -16.19 -0.56 1.55
C GLU A 301 -14.97 -0.15 0.72
N ARG A 302 -14.40 -1.05 -0.10
CA ARG A 302 -13.20 -0.80 -0.93
C ARG A 302 -13.29 0.48 -1.75
N PHE A 303 -14.47 0.79 -2.30
CA PHE A 303 -14.66 1.88 -3.23
C PHE A 303 -14.90 3.23 -2.56
N THR A 304 -15.01 3.28 -1.22
CA THR A 304 -15.15 4.54 -0.45
C THR A 304 -13.92 5.45 -0.54
N PHE A 305 -12.78 4.92 -1.01
CA PHE A 305 -11.60 5.73 -1.33
C PHE A 305 -11.76 6.54 -2.61
N ILE A 306 -12.73 6.20 -3.46
CA ILE A 306 -13.04 6.98 -4.66
C ILE A 306 -13.81 8.23 -4.25
N PRO A 307 -13.33 9.45 -4.57
CA PRO A 307 -14.04 10.68 -4.26
C PRO A 307 -15.49 10.65 -4.75
N GLY A 308 -16.44 10.95 -3.85
CA GLY A 308 -17.87 10.96 -4.15
C GLY A 308 -18.58 9.61 -4.05
N VAL A 309 -17.88 8.52 -3.71
CA VAL A 309 -18.49 7.21 -3.44
C VAL A 309 -18.71 7.04 -1.94
N ASP A 310 -19.98 7.00 -1.53
CA ASP A 310 -20.36 6.70 -0.15
C ASP A 310 -20.35 5.19 0.16
N VAL A 311 -20.57 4.85 1.43
CA VAL A 311 -20.57 3.45 1.90
C VAL A 311 -21.66 2.63 1.22
N ALA A 312 -22.84 3.20 0.99
CA ALA A 312 -23.96 2.49 0.36
C ALA A 312 -23.63 2.13 -1.10
N THR A 313 -23.09 3.09 -1.86
CA THR A 313 -22.66 2.92 -3.24
C THR A 313 -21.51 1.92 -3.34
N SER A 314 -20.52 2.00 -2.44
CA SER A 314 -19.43 1.01 -2.39
C SER A 314 -19.96 -0.42 -2.18
N LYS A 315 -20.89 -0.60 -1.23
CA LYS A 315 -21.52 -1.90 -0.97
C LYS A 315 -22.33 -2.39 -2.16
N GLN A 316 -23.00 -1.48 -2.89
CA GLN A 316 -23.70 -1.84 -4.12
C GLN A 316 -22.74 -2.34 -5.20
N ILE A 317 -21.62 -1.64 -5.43
CA ILE A 317 -20.58 -2.09 -6.38
C ILE A 317 -20.07 -3.47 -5.99
N TYR A 318 -19.69 -3.66 -4.73
CA TYR A 318 -19.22 -4.94 -4.20
C TYR A 318 -20.25 -6.07 -4.41
N THR A 319 -21.49 -5.87 -3.99
CA THR A 319 -22.55 -6.89 -4.12
C THR A 319 -22.80 -7.25 -5.58
N ASN A 320 -22.78 -6.27 -6.48
CA ASN A 320 -22.91 -6.52 -7.92
C ASN A 320 -21.76 -7.37 -8.46
N LEU A 321 -20.51 -7.08 -8.07
CA LEU A 321 -19.34 -7.88 -8.43
C LEU A 321 -19.43 -9.31 -7.89
N LYS A 322 -19.83 -9.47 -6.62
CA LYS A 322 -19.97 -10.78 -5.97
C LYS A 322 -21.07 -11.63 -6.61
N ASN A 323 -22.27 -11.09 -6.73
CA ASN A 323 -23.42 -11.80 -7.31
C ASN A 323 -23.25 -12.03 -8.82
N GLY A 324 -22.56 -11.12 -9.49
CA GLY A 324 -22.15 -11.25 -10.89
C GLY A 324 -21.01 -12.23 -11.12
N GLY A 325 -20.54 -12.95 -10.08
CA GLY A 325 -19.54 -14.01 -10.18
C GLY A 325 -18.12 -13.52 -10.49
N GLN A 326 -17.83 -12.24 -10.26
CA GLN A 326 -16.53 -11.62 -10.52
C GLN A 326 -15.54 -11.80 -9.35
N LEU A 327 -16.07 -12.07 -8.15
CA LEU A 327 -15.30 -12.36 -6.95
C LEU A 327 -15.44 -13.84 -6.55
N ASP A 328 -14.38 -14.42 -5.99
CA ASP A 328 -14.41 -15.79 -5.48
C ASP A 328 -15.08 -15.89 -4.10
N ALA A 329 -15.08 -17.09 -3.49
CA ALA A 329 -15.72 -17.30 -2.19
C ALA A 329 -15.12 -16.43 -1.07
N THR A 330 -13.86 -16.03 -1.21
CA THR A 330 -13.08 -15.20 -0.27
C THR A 330 -12.91 -13.75 -0.73
N ASP A 331 -13.72 -13.31 -1.69
CA ASP A 331 -13.82 -11.95 -2.21
C ASP A 331 -12.61 -11.47 -3.04
N TYR A 332 -11.76 -12.38 -3.51
CA TYR A 332 -10.71 -12.02 -4.47
C TYR A 332 -11.25 -11.95 -5.88
N VAL A 333 -10.68 -11.05 -6.69
CA VAL A 333 -11.03 -10.90 -8.10
C VAL A 333 -10.62 -12.17 -8.86
N LYS A 334 -11.58 -12.83 -9.52
CA LYS A 334 -11.38 -14.14 -10.18
C LYS A 334 -10.63 -14.06 -11.50
N THR A 335 -10.97 -13.05 -12.30
CA THR A 335 -10.45 -12.87 -13.65
C THR A 335 -9.69 -11.58 -13.71
N ASN A 336 -8.53 -11.60 -14.36
CA ASN A 336 -7.73 -10.43 -14.53
C ASN A 336 -8.53 -9.29 -15.21
N PRO A 337 -8.77 -8.16 -14.51
CA PRO A 337 -9.58 -7.06 -15.02
C PRO A 337 -8.93 -6.34 -16.22
N ARG A 338 -7.62 -6.55 -16.49
CA ARG A 338 -6.95 -6.06 -17.70
C ARG A 338 -7.28 -6.89 -18.95
N GLN A 339 -7.64 -8.16 -18.76
CA GLN A 339 -7.90 -9.09 -19.85
C GLN A 339 -9.41 -9.32 -20.08
N SER A 340 -10.26 -8.88 -19.16
CA SER A 340 -11.70 -9.07 -19.25
C SER A 340 -12.49 -7.89 -18.67
N ASP A 341 -13.44 -7.42 -19.47
CA ASP A 341 -14.42 -6.39 -19.10
C ASP A 341 -15.71 -6.98 -18.51
N ALA A 342 -15.76 -8.27 -18.19
CA ALA A 342 -16.96 -8.92 -17.64
C ALA A 342 -17.45 -8.26 -16.34
N TRP A 343 -16.56 -7.65 -15.56
CA TRP A 343 -16.93 -6.91 -14.36
C TRP A 343 -17.72 -5.62 -14.65
N LYS A 344 -17.61 -5.03 -15.84
CA LYS A 344 -18.34 -3.83 -16.23
C LYS A 344 -19.82 -4.13 -16.45
N THR A 345 -20.15 -5.33 -16.93
CA THR A 345 -21.52 -5.72 -17.29
C THR A 345 -22.42 -5.95 -16.08
N VAL A 346 -21.83 -6.15 -14.89
CA VAL A 346 -22.56 -6.38 -13.64
C VAL A 346 -22.82 -5.09 -12.86
N LEU A 347 -22.25 -3.96 -13.28
CA LEU A 347 -22.51 -2.66 -12.65
C LEU A 347 -23.95 -2.19 -12.93
N SER A 348 -24.50 -1.42 -12.00
CA SER A 348 -25.82 -0.79 -12.22
C SER A 348 -25.73 0.24 -13.34
N ALA A 349 -26.85 0.52 -14.02
CA ALA A 349 -26.90 1.51 -15.10
C ALA A 349 -26.41 2.91 -14.66
N ALA A 350 -26.72 3.30 -13.42
CA ALA A 350 -26.28 4.56 -12.84
C ALA A 350 -24.74 4.63 -12.72
N ILE A 351 -24.10 3.55 -12.29
CA ILE A 351 -22.63 3.48 -12.17
C ILE A 351 -22.00 3.37 -13.57
N ALA A 352 -22.52 2.49 -14.42
CA ALA A 352 -22.01 2.26 -15.77
C ALA A 352 -22.07 3.52 -16.66
N GLY A 353 -23.04 4.41 -16.42
CA GLY A 353 -23.15 5.69 -17.12
C GLY A 353 -22.07 6.72 -16.75
N ASN A 354 -21.38 6.56 -15.61
CA ASN A 354 -20.33 7.46 -15.16
C ASN A 354 -18.93 6.91 -15.51
N LYS A 355 -18.40 7.30 -16.67
CA LYS A 355 -17.09 6.82 -17.16
C LYS A 355 -15.93 7.07 -16.18
N ALA A 356 -15.92 8.20 -15.48
CA ALA A 356 -14.87 8.52 -14.52
C ALA A 356 -14.92 7.60 -13.29
N LEU A 357 -16.13 7.31 -12.80
CA LEU A 357 -16.33 6.35 -11.72
C LEU A 357 -15.94 4.93 -12.15
N VAL A 358 -16.34 4.49 -13.35
CA VAL A 358 -15.96 3.17 -13.90
C VAL A 358 -14.44 3.04 -14.00
N GLY A 359 -13.73 4.06 -14.50
CA GLY A 359 -12.26 4.04 -14.52
C GLY A 359 -11.63 3.92 -13.13
N ASN A 360 -12.17 4.62 -12.13
CA ASN A 360 -11.70 4.49 -10.75
C ASN A 360 -12.03 3.13 -10.12
N ILE A 361 -13.15 2.50 -10.46
CA ILE A 361 -13.47 1.13 -10.05
C ILE A 361 -12.46 0.15 -10.67
N GLU A 362 -12.17 0.29 -11.96
CA GLU A 362 -11.16 -0.51 -12.67
C GLU A 362 -9.79 -0.43 -11.96
N ASP A 363 -9.36 0.79 -11.61
CA ASP A 363 -8.13 1.02 -10.85
C ASP A 363 -8.12 0.29 -9.51
N GLN A 364 -9.23 0.33 -8.75
CA GLN A 364 -9.33 -0.37 -7.48
C GLN A 364 -9.29 -1.89 -7.66
N LEU A 365 -9.90 -2.43 -8.72
CA LEU A 365 -9.82 -3.85 -9.07
C LEU A 365 -8.39 -4.25 -9.48
N PHE A 366 -7.69 -3.42 -10.25
CA PHE A 366 -6.28 -3.65 -10.60
C PHE A 366 -5.41 -3.70 -9.35
N VAL A 367 -5.63 -2.81 -8.37
CA VAL A 367 -4.88 -2.83 -7.10
C VAL A 367 -5.21 -4.07 -6.27
N CYS A 368 -6.48 -4.47 -6.16
CA CYS A 368 -6.88 -5.69 -5.43
C CYS A 368 -6.33 -6.97 -6.07
N TYR A 369 -6.39 -7.06 -7.40
CA TYR A 369 -5.83 -8.17 -8.16
C TYR A 369 -4.30 -8.12 -8.21
N THR A 370 -3.67 -6.98 -7.94
CA THR A 370 -2.24 -6.69 -8.13
C THR A 370 -1.79 -6.81 -9.58
N GLU A 371 -2.55 -6.17 -10.46
CA GLU A 371 -2.16 -5.92 -11.85
C GLU A 371 -1.31 -4.63 -11.94
N HIS A 372 -0.95 -4.25 -13.16
CA HIS A 372 -0.18 -3.08 -13.52
C HIS A 372 -0.87 -1.74 -13.17
N LYS A 373 -0.84 -1.35 -11.89
CA LYS A 373 -1.34 -0.07 -11.38
C LYS A 373 -0.53 0.40 -10.17
N PHE A 374 -0.33 1.72 -10.08
CA PHE A 374 0.20 2.34 -8.85
C PHE A 374 -0.72 2.04 -7.67
N HIS A 375 -0.16 1.91 -6.47
CA HIS A 375 -0.93 1.52 -5.28
C HIS A 375 -0.40 2.22 -4.03
N LYS A 376 -1.33 2.68 -3.17
CA LYS A 376 -0.97 3.32 -1.91
C LYS A 376 -0.55 2.35 -0.79
N ASP A 377 -0.60 1.05 -1.07
CA ASP A 377 -0.31 -0.05 -0.12
C ASP A 377 1.15 -0.09 0.39
N ALA A 378 2.00 0.80 -0.12
CA ALA A 378 3.40 0.95 0.28
C ALA A 378 3.77 2.40 0.62
N ASN A 379 2.78 3.27 0.87
CA ASN A 379 3.03 4.69 1.15
C ASN A 379 4.02 4.88 2.30
N ALA A 380 3.76 4.25 3.45
CA ALA A 380 4.58 4.44 4.64
C ALA A 380 5.99 3.88 4.43
N ARG A 381 6.11 2.71 3.79
CA ARG A 381 7.42 2.14 3.44
C ARG A 381 8.20 3.01 2.46
N THR A 382 7.56 3.57 1.45
CA THR A 382 8.21 4.48 0.50
C THR A 382 8.70 5.76 1.17
N ILE A 383 7.88 6.37 2.03
CA ILE A 383 8.31 7.53 2.82
C ILE A 383 9.45 7.17 3.76
N ALA A 384 9.35 6.06 4.50
CA ALA A 384 10.42 5.61 5.39
C ALA A 384 11.72 5.32 4.64
N PHE A 385 11.65 4.80 3.41
CA PHE A 385 12.82 4.58 2.56
C PHE A 385 13.51 5.89 2.16
N PHE A 386 12.74 6.94 1.85
CA PHE A 386 13.28 8.26 1.53
C PHE A 386 13.83 8.98 2.77
N ASP A 387 13.16 8.84 3.91
CA ASP A 387 13.59 9.45 5.17
C ASP A 387 14.97 8.95 5.61
N LYS A 388 15.30 7.68 5.35
CA LYS A 388 16.64 7.11 5.58
C LYS A 388 17.73 7.65 4.63
N ALA A 389 17.40 8.47 3.64
CA ALA A 389 18.36 9.07 2.70
C ALA A 389 18.67 10.54 3.01
N LEU A 390 17.99 11.11 4.01
CA LEU A 390 18.25 12.42 4.60
C LEU A 390 19.28 12.24 5.71
#